data_AF-A0A1I9YS70-F1
#
_entry.id   AF-A0A1I9YS70-F1
#
_cell.length_a   1.000
_cell.length_b   1.000
_cell.length_c   1.000
_cell.angle_alpha   90.00
_cell.angle_beta   90.00
_cell.angle_gamma   90.00
#
_symmetry.space_group_name_H-M   'P 1'
#
loop_
_entity.id
_entity.type
_entity.pdbx_description
1 polymer ?
#
loop_
_entity_poly.entity_id
_entity_poly.type
_entity_poly.pdbx_seq_one_letter_code
_entity_poly.pdbx_strand_id
1 'polypeptide(L)'
;MQAHDIVLQAYRFVQARGLKVDNPAEAIWPSAIARFKPRDRALTPTEIHVFFKALERTPTLPTRHLAIKFLLLTMVRKSEFILSAAAPLKLRNFFKR
;
A
#
# COMPACT_ATOMS: atom_id res chain seq x y z
N MET A 1 -9.25 8.24 1.83
CA MET A 1 -10.55 7.98 1.21
C MET A 1 -11.17 6.73 1.83
N GLN A 2 -11.57 6.76 3.10
CA GLN A 2 -12.17 5.54 3.68
C GLN A 2 -13.41 5.87 4.51
N ALA A 3 -13.29 6.36 5.75
CA ALA A 3 -14.49 6.46 6.60
C ALA A 3 -15.56 7.46 6.10
N HIS A 4 -15.18 8.71 5.81
CA HIS A 4 -16.12 9.77 5.40
C HIS A 4 -16.86 9.42 4.10
N ASP A 5 -16.14 9.03 3.06
CA ASP A 5 -16.72 8.68 1.75
C ASP A 5 -17.63 7.44 1.84
N ILE A 6 -17.27 6.46 2.67
CA ILE A 6 -18.09 5.26 2.90
C ILE A 6 -19.42 5.65 3.58
N VAL A 7 -19.37 6.48 4.62
CA VAL A 7 -20.58 6.95 5.32
C VAL A 7 -21.45 7.78 4.37
N LEU A 8 -20.85 8.70 3.61
CA LEU A 8 -21.55 9.50 2.61
C LEU A 8 -22.31 8.62 1.59
N GLN A 9 -21.66 7.58 1.06
CA GLN A 9 -22.27 6.66 0.09
C GLN A 9 -23.33 5.75 0.73
N ALA A 10 -23.12 5.28 1.95
CA ALA A 10 -24.10 4.46 2.66
C ALA A 10 -25.42 5.24 2.90
N TYR A 11 -25.35 6.50 3.32
CA TYR A 11 -26.54 7.33 3.53
C TYR A 11 -27.22 7.71 2.23
N ARG A 12 -26.45 8.04 1.17
CA ARG A 12 -27.01 8.26 -0.18
C ARG A 12 -27.75 7.06 -0.72
N PHE A 13 -27.23 5.86 -0.48
CA PHE A 13 -27.90 4.61 -0.87
C PHE A 13 -29.25 4.43 -0.16
N VAL A 14 -29.33 4.76 1.13
CA VAL A 14 -30.58 4.69 1.92
C VAL A 14 -31.58 5.74 1.46
N GLN A 15 -31.13 6.98 1.20
CA GLN A 15 -31.96 8.06 0.65
C GLN A 15 -32.53 7.70 -0.73
N ALA A 16 -31.73 7.09 -1.60
CA ALA A 16 -32.17 6.64 -2.93
C ALA A 16 -33.27 5.55 -2.86
N ARG A 17 -33.38 4.83 -1.74
CA ARG A 17 -34.45 3.85 -1.48
C ARG A 17 -35.71 4.47 -0.85
N GLY A 18 -35.76 5.79 -0.70
CA GLY A 18 -36.95 6.53 -0.23
C GLY A 18 -36.99 6.79 1.28
N LEU A 19 -35.95 6.39 2.02
CA LEU A 19 -35.82 6.72 3.44
C LEU A 19 -35.19 8.12 3.60
N LYS A 20 -36.00 9.09 4.04
CA LYS A 20 -35.55 10.46 4.28
C LYS A 20 -34.78 10.54 5.61
N VAL A 21 -33.48 10.29 5.54
CA VAL A 21 -32.55 10.38 6.67
C VAL A 21 -31.45 11.37 6.31
N ASP A 22 -31.19 12.33 7.19
CA ASP A 22 -30.14 13.34 6.97
C ASP A 22 -28.75 12.71 7.02
N ASN A 23 -27.85 13.19 6.17
CA ASN A 23 -26.51 12.62 6.03
C ASN A 23 -25.49 13.42 6.86
N PRO A 24 -24.94 12.85 7.95
CA PRO A 24 -23.96 13.56 8.78
C PRO A 24 -22.63 13.82 8.04
N ALA A 25 -22.33 13.09 6.97
CA ALA A 25 -21.12 13.28 6.19
C ALA A 25 -21.19 14.51 5.25
N GLU A 26 -22.37 15.07 5.00
CA GLU A 26 -22.51 16.29 4.18
C GLU A 26 -22.11 17.56 4.93
N ALA A 27 -22.25 17.56 6.26
CA ALA A 27 -21.88 18.67 7.12
C ALA A 27 -20.38 18.75 7.42
N ILE A 28 -19.62 17.68 7.14
CA ILE A 28 -18.21 17.57 7.50
C ILE A 28 -17.37 17.51 6.23
N TRP A 29 -16.38 18.40 6.12
CA TRP A 29 -15.43 18.35 5.02
C TRP A 29 -14.51 17.13 5.17
N PRO A 30 -14.27 16.34 4.11
CA PRO A 30 -13.38 15.18 4.17
C PRO A 30 -11.98 15.52 4.72
N SER A 31 -11.48 16.73 4.43
CA SER A 31 -10.21 17.27 4.89
C SER A 31 -10.14 17.53 6.40
N ALA A 32 -11.28 17.73 7.07
CA ALA A 32 -11.35 17.96 8.51
C ALA A 32 -11.07 16.69 9.32
N ILE A 33 -11.41 15.52 8.77
CA ILE A 33 -11.22 14.22 9.44
C ILE A 33 -9.87 13.60 9.05
N ALA A 34 -9.51 13.66 7.77
CA ALA A 34 -8.36 12.92 7.25
C ALA A 34 -7.20 13.84 6.88
N ARG A 35 -6.26 14.06 7.82
CA ARG A 35 -4.90 14.51 7.48
C ARG A 35 -4.07 13.32 7.01
N PHE A 36 -4.29 12.89 5.77
CA PHE A 36 -3.38 11.94 5.13
C PHE A 36 -2.16 12.71 4.63
N LYS A 37 -1.15 12.89 5.49
CA LYS A 37 0.15 13.36 5.01
C LYS A 37 0.75 12.23 4.18
N PRO A 38 0.88 12.37 2.85
CA PRO A 38 1.43 11.31 2.04
C PRO A 38 2.88 11.06 2.50
N ARG A 39 3.22 9.77 2.67
CA ARG A 39 4.57 9.34 3.03
C ARG A 39 5.40 9.26 1.76
N ASP A 40 5.72 10.42 1.18
CA ASP A 40 6.44 10.50 -0.10
C ASP A 40 7.96 10.47 0.07
N ARG A 41 8.45 10.28 1.31
CA ARG A 41 9.89 10.18 1.56
C ARG A 41 10.40 8.83 1.05
N ALA A 42 11.12 8.87 -0.07
CA ALA A 42 11.94 7.75 -0.51
C ALA A 42 13.21 7.62 0.35
N LEU A 43 13.71 6.39 0.50
CA LEU A 43 15.02 6.15 1.11
C LEU A 43 16.11 6.62 0.15
N THR A 44 17.10 7.34 0.68
CA THR A 44 18.30 7.70 -0.07
C THR A 44 19.22 6.48 -0.24
N PRO A 45 20.12 6.45 -1.23
CA PRO A 45 21.06 5.32 -1.43
C PRO A 45 21.86 4.96 -0.17
N THR A 46 22.30 5.96 0.59
CA THR A 46 23.03 5.77 1.85
C THR A 46 22.17 5.09 2.91
N GLU A 47 20.91 5.51 3.04
CA GLU A 47 19.97 4.90 3.99
C GLU A 47 19.61 3.48 3.61
N ILE A 48 19.51 3.17 2.31
CA ILE A 48 19.31 1.81 1.82
C ILE A 48 20.48 0.92 2.23
N HIS A 49 21.72 1.41 2.13
CA HIS A 49 22.91 0.66 2.55
C HIS A 49 22.90 0.38 4.06
N VAL A 50 22.62 1.41 4.87
CA VAL A 50 22.50 1.26 6.34
C VAL A 50 21.38 0.28 6.69
N PHE A 51 20.24 0.36 6.00
CA PHE A 51 19.12 -0.54 6.20
C PHE A 51 19.49 -2.00 5.92
N PHE A 52 20.17 -2.31 4.81
CA PHE A 52 20.60 -3.68 4.53
C PHE A 52 21.63 -4.19 5.55
N LYS A 53 22.56 -3.33 5.99
CA LYS A 53 23.52 -3.69 7.04
C LYS A 53 22.85 -4.00 8.38
N ALA A 54 21.78 -3.28 8.72
CA ALA A 54 20.97 -3.56 9.90
C ALA A 54 20.12 -4.83 9.74
N LEU A 55 19.59 -5.06 8.53
CA LEU A 55 18.80 -6.23 8.19
C LEU A 55 19.63 -7.52 8.35
N GLU A 56 20.89 -7.51 7.90
CA GLU A 56 21.82 -8.64 8.06
C GLU A 56 22.09 -9.00 9.53
N ARG A 57 22.01 -8.03 10.44
CA ARG A 57 22.19 -8.25 11.90
C ARG A 57 20.91 -8.71 12.60
N THR A 58 19.76 -8.59 11.94
CA THR A 58 18.47 -8.96 12.54
C THR A 58 18.24 -10.46 12.33
N PRO A 59 17.88 -11.24 13.38
CA PRO A 59 17.60 -12.66 13.24
C PRO A 59 16.26 -12.86 12.52
N THR A 60 16.28 -12.81 11.19
CA THR A 60 15.12 -13.13 10.34
C THR A 60 15.47 -14.22 9.33
N LEU A 61 14.45 -14.81 8.69
CA LEU A 61 14.67 -15.84 7.69
C LEU A 61 15.47 -15.27 6.50
N PRO A 62 16.52 -15.96 6.01
CA PRO A 62 17.33 -15.52 4.86
C PRO A 62 16.50 -15.25 3.60
N THR A 63 15.38 -15.96 3.44
CA THR A 63 14.42 -15.75 2.35
C THR A 63 13.78 -14.36 2.37
N ARG A 64 13.62 -13.74 3.56
CA ARG A 64 13.13 -12.36 3.68
C ARG A 64 14.16 -11.35 3.21
N HIS A 65 15.45 -11.58 3.48
CA HIS A 65 16.52 -10.71 3.01
C HIS A 65 16.58 -10.73 1.49
N LEU A 66 16.45 -11.92 0.88
CA LEU A 66 16.39 -12.06 -0.58
C LEU A 66 15.15 -11.40 -1.17
N ALA A 67 13.98 -11.59 -0.55
CA ALA A 67 12.73 -10.96 -1.00
C ALA A 67 12.82 -9.42 -1.00
N ILE A 68 13.45 -8.82 0.02
CA ILE A 68 13.63 -7.37 0.09
C ILE A 68 14.61 -6.87 -0.98
N LYS A 69 15.70 -7.60 -1.23
CA LYS A 69 16.62 -7.29 -2.34
C LYS A 69 15.91 -7.38 -3.69
N PHE A 70 15.09 -8.40 -3.89
CA PHE A 70 14.29 -8.57 -5.11
C PHE A 70 13.25 -7.45 -5.28
N LEU A 71 12.59 -7.05 -4.19
CA LEU A 71 11.65 -5.92 -4.18
C LEU A 71 12.35 -4.63 -4.63
N LEU A 72 13.56 -4.38 -4.15
CA LEU A 72 14.35 -3.21 -4.55
C LEU A 72 14.77 -3.27 -6.03
N LEU A 73 15.12 -4.44 -6.55
CA LEU A 73 15.55 -4.61 -7.94
C LEU A 73 14.40 -4.55 -8.96
N THR A 74 13.21 -4.98 -8.55
CA THR A 74 12.05 -5.08 -9.45
C THR A 74 11.05 -3.94 -9.30
N MET A 75 11.07 -3.24 -8.15
CA MET A 75 10.12 -2.19 -7.79
C MET A 75 8.65 -2.62 -7.92
N VAL A 76 8.39 -3.93 -7.80
CA VAL A 76 7.06 -4.54 -7.82
C VAL A 76 6.34 -4.25 -6.51
N ARG A 77 5.01 -4.13 -6.51
CA ARG A 77 4.26 -3.91 -5.27
C ARG A 77 4.26 -5.15 -4.39
N LYS A 78 4.20 -4.99 -3.06
CA LYS A 78 4.14 -6.11 -2.11
C LYS A 78 3.03 -7.12 -2.46
N SER A 79 1.84 -6.65 -2.85
CA SER A 79 0.71 -7.51 -3.24
C SER A 79 1.01 -8.33 -4.49
N GLU A 80 1.60 -7.71 -5.51
CA GLU A 80 2.00 -8.35 -6.76
C GLU A 80 3.12 -9.38 -6.52
N PHE A 81 4.06 -9.07 -5.62
CA PHE A 81 5.13 -9.99 -5.22
C PHE A 81 4.56 -11.25 -4.53
N ILE A 82 3.57 -11.09 -3.64
CA ILE A 82 2.91 -12.22 -2.97
C ILE A 82 2.17 -13.09 -3.99
N LEU A 83 1.47 -12.49 -4.96
CA LEU A 83 0.78 -13.23 -6.02
C LEU A 83 1.77 -13.99 -6.92
N SER A 84 2.96 -13.43 -7.18
CA SER A 84 4.01 -14.09 -7.97
C SER A 84 4.71 -15.25 -7.26
N ALA A 85 4.55 -15.39 -5.94
CA ALA A 85 5.03 -16.58 -5.24
C ALA A 85 4.12 -17.80 -5.48
N ALA A 86 2.85 -17.58 -5.84
CA ALA A 86 1.87 -18.65 -6.10
C ALA A 86 1.85 -19.11 -7.58
N ALA A 87 2.37 -18.31 -8.51
CA ALA A 87 2.50 -18.66 -9.93
C ALA A 87 3.98 -18.63 -10.35
N PRO A 88 4.50 -19.59 -11.12
CA PRO A 88 5.91 -19.60 -11.49
C PRO A 88 6.29 -18.32 -12.26
N LEU A 89 7.19 -17.52 -11.65
CA LEU A 89 7.79 -16.33 -12.25
C LEU A 89 8.39 -16.71 -13.62
N LYS A 90 7.85 -16.14 -14.71
CA LYS A 90 8.43 -16.25 -16.05
C LYS A 90 9.70 -15.40 -16.16
N LEU A 91 10.76 -15.81 -15.45
CA LEU A 91 12.08 -15.14 -15.40
C LEU A 91 12.77 -15.08 -16.78
N ARG A 92 12.31 -15.88 -17.74
CA ARG A 92 12.91 -16.06 -19.06
C ARG A 92 12.93 -14.80 -19.94
N ASN A 93 12.07 -13.82 -19.65
CA ASN A 93 11.98 -12.57 -20.40
C ASN A 93 12.40 -11.33 -19.58
N PHE A 94 12.73 -11.49 -18.30
CA PHE A 94 12.97 -10.36 -17.40
C PHE A 94 14.35 -9.71 -17.60
N PHE A 95 15.36 -10.49 -18.00
CA PHE A 95 16.73 -10.01 -18.24
C PHE A 95 17.07 -9.83 -19.73
N LYS A 96 16.08 -9.91 -20.62
CA LYS A 96 16.26 -9.61 -22.06
C LYS A 96 15.94 -8.13 -22.31
N ARG A 97 16.89 -7.25 -22.00
CA ARG A 97 17.04 -5.92 -22.58
C ARG A 97 18.52 -5.67 -22.81
#